data_AF-A0A0K2Y5S9-F1
#
_entry.id   AF-A0A0K2Y5S9-F1
#
_cell.length_a   1.000
_cell.length_b   1.000
_cell.length_c   1.000
_cell.angle_alpha   90.00
_cell.angle_beta   90.00
_cell.angle_gamma   90.00
#
_symmetry.space_group_name_H-M   'P 1'
#
loop_
_entity.id
_entity.type
_entity.pdbx_description
1 polymer ?
#
loop_
_entity_poly.entity_id
_entity_poly.type
_entity_poly.pdbx_seq_one_letter_code
_entity_poly.pdbx_strand_id
1 'polypeptide(L)'
;MVQKKTKPILINFLNAVIKPTTPIKDVEIKNNDIDKDFIEDKFSRLDVKATTINKEHINIEIQVNNEYNMIQRTLYYLGKMY
;
A
#
# COMPACT_ATOMS: atom_id res chain seq x y z
N MET A 1 -13.36 -10.95 12.30
CA MET A 1 -13.80 -11.61 11.03
C MET A 1 -13.83 -10.68 9.81
N VAL A 2 -13.60 -9.36 9.92
CA VAL A 2 -13.69 -8.41 8.78
C VAL A 2 -12.48 -8.44 7.83
N GLN A 3 -11.27 -8.76 8.33
CA GLN A 3 -10.03 -8.69 7.54
C GLN A 3 -9.86 -9.78 6.46
N LYS A 4 -10.56 -10.93 6.53
CA LYS A 4 -10.31 -12.07 5.63
C LYS A 4 -11.00 -11.94 4.27
N LYS A 5 -12.10 -11.19 4.18
CA LYS A 5 -12.87 -11.01 2.93
C LYS A 5 -12.32 -9.91 2.01
N THR A 6 -11.54 -8.96 2.54
CA THR A 6 -11.07 -7.79 1.78
C THR A 6 -9.77 -8.04 1.00
N LYS A 7 -8.93 -9.00 1.43
CA LYS A 7 -7.65 -9.30 0.76
C LYS A 7 -7.79 -9.71 -0.72
N PRO A 8 -8.69 -10.64 -1.11
CA PRO A 8 -8.83 -11.02 -2.52
C PRO A 8 -9.27 -9.85 -3.41
N ILE A 9 -10.12 -8.96 -2.89
CA ILE A 9 -10.57 -7.76 -3.60
C ILE A 9 -9.40 -6.82 -3.83
N LEU A 10 -8.59 -6.57 -2.80
CA LEU A 10 -7.40 -5.73 -2.91
C LEU A 10 -6.37 -6.32 -3.89
N ILE A 11 -6.12 -7.63 -3.85
CA ILE A 11 -5.24 -8.30 -4.81
C ILE A 11 -5.72 -8.12 -6.25
N ASN A 12 -7.02 -8.33 -6.50
CA ASN A 12 -7.59 -8.17 -7.84
C ASN A 12 -7.49 -6.71 -8.32
N PHE A 13 -7.80 -5.75 -7.45
CA PHE A 13 -7.66 -4.33 -7.74
C PHE A 13 -6.22 -3.95 -8.09
N LEU A 14 -5.26 -4.35 -7.26
CA LEU A 14 -3.83 -4.03 -7.47
C LEU A 14 -3.31 -4.65 -8.77
N ASN A 15 -3.64 -5.91 -9.06
CA ASN A 15 -3.27 -6.54 -10.33
C ASN A 15 -3.87 -5.82 -11.55
N ALA A 16 -5.10 -5.31 -11.45
CA ALA A 16 -5.77 -4.59 -12.54
C ALA A 16 -5.19 -3.19 -12.79
N VAL A 17 -4.82 -2.47 -11.72
CA VAL A 17 -4.31 -1.09 -11.79
C VAL A 17 -2.82 -1.05 -12.12
N ILE A 18 -2.01 -1.81 -11.38
CA ILE A 18 -0.54 -1.79 -11.52
C ILE A 18 -0.10 -2.58 -12.75
N LYS A 19 -0.85 -3.64 -13.13
CA LYS A 19 -0.50 -4.57 -14.21
C LYS A 19 0.96 -5.07 -14.12
N PRO A 20 1.37 -5.62 -12.96
CA PRO A 20 2.74 -6.07 -12.78
C PRO A 20 3.06 -7.24 -13.72
N THR A 21 4.32 -7.34 -14.18
CA THR A 21 4.80 -8.46 -15.01
C THR A 21 4.58 -9.80 -14.33
N THR A 22 4.79 -9.85 -13.02
CA THR A 22 4.52 -11.01 -12.16
C THR A 22 3.27 -10.76 -11.32
N PRO A 23 2.20 -11.59 -11.40
CA PRO A 23 0.99 -11.39 -10.63
C PRO A 23 1.21 -11.38 -9.11
N ILE A 24 0.53 -10.46 -8.42
CA ILE A 24 0.48 -10.38 -6.96
C ILE A 24 -0.37 -11.54 -6.44
N LYS A 25 0.18 -12.30 -5.48
CA LYS A 25 -0.46 -13.48 -4.87
C LYS A 25 -0.90 -13.24 -3.43
N ASP A 26 -0.17 -12.41 -2.69
CA ASP A 26 -0.51 -12.07 -1.30
C ASP A 26 -0.25 -10.60 -1.01
N VAL A 27 -0.98 -10.08 -0.01
CA VAL A 27 -0.85 -8.71 0.47
C VAL A 27 -0.93 -8.66 2.00
N GLU A 28 -0.05 -7.84 2.57
CA GLU A 28 -0.07 -7.43 3.96
C GLU A 28 -0.34 -5.93 4.03
N ILE A 29 -1.39 -5.54 4.74
CA ILE A 29 -1.67 -4.13 5.01
C ILE A 29 -0.83 -3.72 6.22
N LYS A 30 0.09 -2.78 6.03
CA LYS A 30 0.84 -2.11 7.10
C LYS A 30 0.07 -0.84 7.43
N ASN A 31 -0.86 -0.89 8.38
CA ASN A 31 -1.48 0.34 8.88
C ASN A 31 -0.43 1.11 9.68
N ASN A 32 0.07 2.23 9.12
CA ASN A 32 0.70 3.29 9.91
C ASN A 32 -0.26 4.49 9.87
N ASP A 33 -0.74 4.88 11.04
CA ASP A 33 -1.55 6.08 11.32
C ASP A 33 -3.04 6.01 10.94
N ILE A 34 -3.78 5.16 11.66
CA ILE A 34 -5.17 5.45 12.04
C ILE A 34 -5.15 6.00 13.47
N ASP A 35 -4.57 7.16 13.68
CA ASP A 35 -4.87 7.99 14.85
C ASP A 35 -5.18 9.38 14.33
N LYS A 36 -6.47 9.63 14.11
CA LYS A 36 -7.01 10.98 13.92
C LYS A 36 -8.14 11.19 14.89
N ASP A 37 -7.79 11.78 16.02
CA ASP A 37 -8.74 12.45 16.91
C ASP A 37 -9.28 13.78 16.32
N PHE A 38 -9.06 14.09 15.04
CA PHE A 38 -9.55 15.34 14.45
C PHE A 38 -10.31 15.14 13.14
N ILE A 39 -11.53 15.70 13.17
CA ILE A 39 -12.68 15.48 12.29
C ILE A 39 -12.53 16.13 10.90
N GLU A 40 -11.46 16.89 10.63
CA GLU A 40 -11.37 17.70 9.39
C GLU A 40 -10.25 17.30 8.41
N ASP A 41 -9.31 16.43 8.78
CA ASP A 41 -8.13 16.16 7.94
C ASP A 41 -8.00 14.68 7.57
N LYS A 42 -8.69 14.20 6.52
CA LYS A 42 -8.50 12.83 6.02
C LYS A 42 -7.16 12.65 5.28
N PHE A 43 -6.00 12.80 5.95
CA PHE A 43 -4.73 12.16 5.58
C PHE A 43 -4.87 10.63 5.63
N SER A 44 -5.65 10.04 4.72
CA SER A 44 -5.80 8.58 4.64
C SER A 44 -4.70 8.05 3.75
N ARG A 45 -3.67 7.47 4.38
CA ARG A 45 -2.58 6.74 3.74
C ARG A 45 -2.72 5.26 4.08
N LEU A 46 -2.44 4.40 3.11
CA LEU A 46 -2.42 2.96 3.28
C LEU A 46 -1.14 2.39 2.68
N ASP A 47 -0.30 1.81 3.53
CA ASP A 47 0.88 1.06 3.07
C ASP A 47 0.52 -0.42 2.91
N VAL A 48 0.87 -0.99 1.76
CA VAL A 48 0.63 -2.39 1.42
C VAL A 48 1.96 -3.03 1.00
N LYS A 49 2.31 -4.15 1.63
CA LYS A 49 3.37 -5.03 1.15
C LYS A 49 2.74 -6.13 0.31
N ALA A 50 3.04 -6.16 -0.97
CA ALA A 50 2.60 -7.20 -1.89
C ALA A 50 3.73 -8.21 -2.13
N THR A 51 3.35 -9.48 -2.29
CA THR A 51 4.25 -10.56 -2.69
C THR A 51 3.75 -11.18 -3.97
N THR A 52 4.61 -11.21 -4.98
CA THR A 52 4.29 -11.81 -6.29
C THR A 52 4.41 -13.33 -6.24
N ILE A 53 3.91 -14.02 -7.28
CA ILE A 53 4.08 -15.48 -7.39
C ILE A 53 5.55 -15.91 -7.43
N ASN A 54 6.46 -15.05 -7.90
CA ASN A 54 7.90 -15.28 -7.92
C ASN A 54 8.61 -14.88 -6.63
N LYS A 55 7.86 -14.58 -5.56
CA LYS A 55 8.36 -14.13 -4.24
C LYS A 55 9.05 -12.75 -4.28
N GLU A 56 8.78 -11.95 -5.29
CA GLU A 56 9.24 -10.55 -5.31
C GLU A 56 8.39 -9.74 -4.33
N HIS A 57 9.03 -8.82 -3.60
CA HIS A 57 8.36 -7.92 -2.67
C HIS A 57 8.16 -6.54 -3.32
N ILE A 58 6.92 -6.06 -3.28
CA ILE A 58 6.55 -4.75 -3.81
C ILE A 58 5.97 -3.93 -2.65
N ASN A 59 6.56 -2.76 -2.39
CA ASN A 59 6.00 -1.77 -1.46
C ASN A 59 5.05 -0.85 -2.24
N ILE A 60 3.81 -0.75 -1.79
CA ILE A 60 2.76 0.04 -2.43
C ILE A 60 2.22 1.03 -1.40
N GLU A 61 2.31 2.32 -1.70
CA GLU A 61 1.66 3.38 -0.91
C GLU A 61 0.42 3.89 -1.67
N ILE A 62 -0.73 3.90 -0.99
CA ILE A 62 -2.00 4.43 -1.53
C ILE A 62 -2.37 5.67 -0.72
N GLN A 63 -2.55 6.80 -1.41
CA GLN A 63 -2.96 8.06 -0.80
C GLN A 63 -4.31 8.50 -1.37
N VAL A 64 -5.21 8.98 -0.50
CA VAL A 64 -6.50 9.58 -0.94
C VAL A 64 -6.30 11.03 -1.41
N ASN A 65 -5.41 11.77 -0.74
CA ASN A 65 -5.08 13.15 -1.08
C ASN A 65 -3.67 13.21 -1.66
N ASN A 66 -3.47 14.07 -2.65
CA ASN A 66 -2.14 14.34 -3.18
C ASN A 66 -1.40 15.34 -2.27
N GLU A 67 -0.41 14.85 -1.52
CA GLU A 67 0.42 15.66 -0.63
C GLU A 67 1.65 16.28 -1.32
N TYR A 68 1.83 16.05 -2.63
CA TYR A 68 2.98 16.53 -3.42
C TYR A 68 4.37 16.14 -2.88
N ASN A 69 4.45 15.16 -1.97
CA ASN A 69 5.67 14.72 -1.29
C ASN A 69 6.13 13.29 -1.69
N MET A 70 5.54 12.72 -2.75
CA MET A 70 5.81 11.35 -3.22
C MET A 70 7.29 11.08 -3.51
N ILE A 71 8.01 12.06 -4.06
CA ILE A 71 9.45 11.91 -4.40
C ILE A 71 10.29 11.77 -3.13
N GLN A 72 10.12 12.68 -2.17
CA GLN A 72 10.87 12.67 -0.91
C GLN A 72 10.61 11.38 -0.13
N ARG A 73 9.35 10.90 -0.14
CA ARG A 73 8.96 9.65 0.53
C ARG A 73 9.55 8.42 -0.15
N THR A 74 9.55 8.38 -1.48
CA THR A 74 10.16 7.29 -2.24
C THR A 74 11.65 7.18 -1.90
N LEU A 75 12.36 8.31 -1.85
CA LEU A 75 13.77 8.35 -1.43
C LEU A 75 13.96 7.89 0.03
N TYR A 76 13.11 8.33 0.96
CA TYR A 76 13.14 7.89 2.35
C TYR A 76 12.98 6.37 2.49
N TYR A 77 12.02 5.77 1.77
CA TYR A 77 11.80 4.33 1.79
C TYR A 77 12.94 3.55 1.16
N LEU A 78 13.52 4.04 0.06
CA LEU A 78 14.73 3.45 -0.52
C LEU A 78 15.88 3.45 0.50
N GLY A 79 16.12 4.59 1.18
CA GLY A 79 17.19 4.71 2.17
C GLY A 79 16.97 3.90 3.45
N LYS A 80 15.74 3.50 3.78
CA LYS A 80 15.45 2.65 4.95
C LYS A 80 15.56 1.14 4.65
N MET A 81 15.56 0.76 3.38
CA MET A 81 15.75 -0.63 2.95
C MET A 81 17.24 -1.03 2.89
N TYR A 82 18.15 -0.06 2.98
CA TYR A 82 19.61 -0.22 3.04
C TYR A 82 20.16 0.31 4.37
#